data_AF-A0AAN8UGY3-F1
#
_entry.id   AF-A0AAN8UGY3-F1
#
_cell.length_a   1.000
_cell.length_b   1.000
_cell.length_c   1.000
_cell.angle_alpha   90.00
_cell.angle_beta   90.00
_cell.angle_gamma   90.00
#
_symmetry.space_group_name_H-M   'P 1'
#
loop_
_entity.id
_entity.type
_entity.pdbx_description
1 polymer ?
#
loop_
_entity_poly.entity_id
_entity_poly.type
_entity_poly.pdbx_seq_one_letter_code
_entity_poly.pdbx_strand_id
1 'polypeptide(L)'
;MGLMQAHNRQGKHQRGGLRAGLRICGSVENGGLIEYFFGKYGKRCLKNDGFVQFLRCLCCILDLESAHYSYKLRGSISARDFALSMVASAGMNHLNKLLDGVDEIPNQPHLCDIRITCEEFRSFVELRRRLQPFSLALFSCGEVNGLLTKEDFRRAASQ
;
A
#
# COMPACT_ATOMS: atom_id res chain seq x y z
N MET A 1 -13.02 14.73 -27.73
CA MET A 1 -12.64 13.77 -26.67
C MET A 1 -12.34 12.40 -27.28
N GLY A 2 -11.17 12.20 -27.93
CA GLY A 2 -10.86 10.94 -28.61
C GLY A 2 -9.40 10.48 -28.51
N LEU A 3 -8.52 11.28 -27.89
CA LEU A 3 -7.07 11.03 -27.90
C LEU A 3 -6.57 10.17 -26.71
N MET A 4 -7.38 10.00 -25.66
CA MET A 4 -6.98 9.30 -24.43
C MET A 4 -7.25 7.78 -24.45
N GLN A 5 -8.01 7.26 -25.42
CA GLN A 5 -8.30 5.81 -25.52
C GLN A 5 -7.30 5.01 -26.38
N ALA A 6 -6.42 5.68 -27.14
CA ALA A 6 -5.53 5.00 -28.08
C ALA A 6 -4.30 4.35 -27.41
N HIS A 7 -3.87 4.85 -26.24
CA HIS A 7 -2.60 4.42 -25.62
C HIS A 7 -2.74 3.25 -24.63
N ASN A 8 -3.96 2.87 -24.24
CA ASN A 8 -4.22 1.78 -23.28
C ASN A 8 -4.52 0.42 -23.94
N ARG A 9 -4.22 0.25 -25.23
CA ARG A 9 -4.45 -0.98 -26.00
C ARG A 9 -3.17 -1.72 -26.42
N GLN A 10 -2.16 -1.79 -25.55
CA GLN A 10 -1.00 -2.67 -25.82
C GLN A 10 -1.24 -4.17 -25.50
N GLY A 11 -2.46 -4.56 -25.12
CA GLY A 11 -2.81 -5.95 -24.81
C GLY A 11 -3.52 -6.75 -25.92
N LYS A 12 -3.81 -6.15 -27.10
CA LYS A 12 -4.80 -6.72 -28.04
C LYS A 12 -4.25 -7.63 -29.15
N HIS A 13 -2.95 -7.92 -29.17
CA HIS A 13 -2.34 -8.82 -30.17
C HIS A 13 -1.47 -9.91 -29.54
N GLN A 14 -2.07 -10.78 -28.72
CA GLN A 14 -1.58 -12.16 -28.57
C GLN A 14 -2.76 -13.14 -28.59
N ARG A 15 -3.24 -13.45 -29.80
CA ARG A 15 -3.97 -14.71 -30.04
C ARG A 15 -2.92 -15.82 -30.03
N GLY A 16 -2.78 -16.55 -28.92
CA GLY A 16 -1.84 -17.67 -28.92
C GLY A 16 -1.54 -18.38 -27.60
N GLY A 17 -1.94 -17.86 -26.44
CA GLY A 17 -2.07 -18.66 -25.21
C GLY A 17 -0.88 -19.54 -24.78
N LEU A 18 0.34 -19.28 -25.24
CA LEU A 18 1.53 -20.10 -24.95
C LEU A 18 2.65 -19.20 -24.45
N ARG A 19 2.80 -19.14 -23.12
CA ARG A 19 4.02 -18.58 -22.49
C ARG A 19 5.13 -19.64 -22.57
N ALA A 20 5.64 -19.88 -23.77
CA ALA A 20 6.92 -20.55 -23.95
C ALA A 20 8.04 -19.51 -23.78
N GLY A 21 9.10 -19.89 -23.06
CA GLY A 21 10.21 -19.02 -22.64
C GLY A 21 10.61 -17.96 -23.68
N LEU A 22 10.62 -16.71 -23.22
CA LEU A 22 10.86 -15.51 -24.01
C LEU A 22 12.30 -15.54 -24.57
N ARG A 23 12.51 -16.14 -25.75
CA ARG A 23 13.69 -15.84 -26.57
C ARG A 23 13.51 -14.43 -27.15
N ILE A 24 14.00 -13.43 -26.43
CA ILE A 24 14.10 -12.05 -26.91
C ILE A 24 15.18 -12.04 -28.00
N CYS A 25 14.76 -12.07 -29.27
CA CYS A 25 15.67 -12.08 -30.43
C CYS A 25 15.90 -10.67 -31.02
N GLY A 26 15.76 -9.61 -30.22
CA GLY A 26 16.01 -8.22 -30.63
C GLY A 26 16.01 -7.25 -29.44
N SER A 27 16.68 -6.10 -29.60
CA SER A 27 16.62 -5.00 -28.63
C SER A 27 15.19 -4.48 -28.53
N VAL A 28 14.56 -4.59 -27.37
CA VAL A 28 13.23 -4.00 -27.14
C VAL A 28 13.45 -2.53 -26.77
N GLU A 29 13.19 -1.61 -27.69
CA GLU A 29 13.09 -0.19 -27.34
C GLU A 29 11.95 -0.01 -26.32
N ASN A 30 12.21 0.70 -25.21
CA ASN A 30 11.27 0.92 -24.11
C ASN A 30 10.83 -0.35 -23.36
N GLY A 31 11.76 -1.24 -23.02
CA GLY A 31 11.45 -2.48 -22.28
C GLY A 31 11.07 -2.29 -20.80
N GLY A 32 11.17 -1.07 -20.25
CA GLY A 32 10.75 -0.74 -18.88
C GLY A 32 11.37 -1.65 -17.82
N LEU A 33 10.54 -2.27 -16.97
CA LEU A 33 11.00 -3.19 -15.93
C LEU A 33 11.67 -4.46 -16.48
N ILE A 34 11.31 -4.91 -17.69
CA ILE A 34 11.92 -6.10 -18.29
C ILE A 34 13.39 -5.78 -18.65
N GLU A 35 13.64 -4.62 -19.24
CA GLU A 35 15.00 -4.16 -19.51
C GLU A 35 15.76 -3.89 -18.21
N TYR A 36 15.12 -3.31 -17.18
CA TYR A 36 15.74 -3.07 -15.88
C TYR A 36 16.23 -4.37 -15.19
N PHE A 37 15.40 -5.42 -15.20
CA PHE A 37 15.75 -6.69 -14.54
C PHE A 37 16.61 -7.61 -15.39
N PHE A 38 16.34 -7.71 -16.70
CA PHE A 38 16.93 -8.73 -17.57
C PHE A 38 17.90 -8.14 -18.62
N GLY A 39 18.09 -6.81 -18.61
CA GLY A 39 18.94 -6.08 -19.55
C GLY A 39 18.28 -5.93 -20.92
N LYS A 40 18.84 -5.03 -21.75
CA LYS A 40 18.35 -4.69 -23.10
C LYS A 40 18.13 -5.89 -24.03
N TYR A 41 18.85 -6.98 -23.78
CA TYR A 41 18.81 -8.22 -24.57
C TYR A 41 18.23 -9.42 -23.80
N GLY A 42 17.74 -9.24 -22.57
CA GLY A 42 17.14 -10.33 -21.78
C GLY A 42 18.11 -11.39 -21.25
N LYS A 43 19.43 -11.14 -21.30
CA LYS A 43 20.46 -12.13 -20.93
C LYS A 43 20.85 -12.09 -19.46
N ARG A 44 20.47 -11.03 -18.72
CA ARG A 44 20.76 -10.92 -17.29
C ARG A 44 19.75 -11.77 -16.51
N CYS A 45 20.22 -12.49 -15.50
CA CYS A 45 19.34 -13.17 -14.55
C CYS A 45 18.98 -12.25 -13.39
N LEU A 46 17.70 -12.22 -13.02
CA LEU A 46 17.20 -11.52 -11.85
C LEU A 46 17.51 -12.32 -10.59
N LYS A 47 18.41 -11.81 -9.75
CA LYS A 47 18.70 -12.39 -8.43
C LYS A 47 17.54 -12.12 -7.47
N ASN A 48 17.25 -13.08 -6.60
CA ASN A 48 16.18 -12.96 -5.60
C ASN A 48 16.36 -11.70 -4.73
N ASP A 49 17.56 -11.47 -4.19
CA ASP A 49 17.85 -10.31 -3.35
C ASP A 49 17.60 -8.97 -4.07
N GLY A 50 17.96 -8.89 -5.36
CA GLY A 50 17.73 -7.69 -6.17
C GLY A 50 16.24 -7.44 -6.41
N PHE A 51 15.46 -8.51 -6.58
CA PHE A 51 14.01 -8.39 -6.72
C PHE A 51 13.32 -8.02 -5.40
N VAL A 52 13.73 -8.63 -4.28
CA VAL A 52 13.22 -8.29 -2.95
C VAL A 52 13.55 -6.83 -2.61
N GLN A 53 14.76 -6.36 -2.91
CA GLN A 53 15.14 -4.97 -2.70
C GLN A 53 14.31 -4.02 -3.58
N PHE A 54 14.08 -4.38 -4.85
CA PHE A 54 13.19 -3.62 -5.71
C PHE A 54 11.77 -3.52 -5.13
N LEU A 55 11.20 -4.63 -4.64
CA LEU A 55 9.87 -4.61 -4.02
C LEU A 55 9.85 -3.72 -2.77
N ARG A 56 10.91 -3.74 -1.95
CA ARG A 56 11.05 -2.85 -0.79
C ARG A 56 11.11 -1.38 -1.21
N CYS A 57 11.84 -1.05 -2.27
CA CYS A 57 11.88 0.30 -2.83
C CYS A 57 10.55 0.69 -3.50
N LEU A 58 9.82 -0.25 -4.10
CA LEU A 58 8.49 0.02 -4.65
C LEU A 58 7.48 0.32 -3.53
N CYS A 59 7.66 -0.28 -2.36
CA CYS A 59 6.89 0.11 -1.17
C CYS A 59 7.13 1.56 -0.74
N CYS A 60 8.17 2.26 -1.23
CA CYS A 60 8.29 3.71 -1.07
C CYS A 60 7.14 4.50 -1.74
N ILE A 61 6.25 3.86 -2.53
CA ILE A 61 4.96 4.47 -2.91
C ILE A 61 4.14 4.87 -1.67
N LEU A 62 4.32 4.18 -0.54
CA LEU A 62 3.72 4.57 0.73
C LEU A 62 4.29 5.89 1.27
N ASP A 63 5.57 6.19 0.98
CA ASP A 63 6.16 7.50 1.26
C ASP A 63 5.53 8.59 0.38
N LEU A 64 5.19 8.25 -0.86
CA LEU A 64 4.46 9.14 -1.76
C LEU A 64 3.02 9.37 -1.28
N GLU A 65 2.35 8.34 -0.77
CA GLU A 65 1.02 8.46 -0.14
C GLU A 65 1.09 9.32 1.12
N SER A 66 2.09 9.11 1.98
CA SER A 66 2.32 9.96 3.15
C SER A 66 2.60 11.41 2.77
N ALA A 67 3.39 11.65 1.71
CA ALA A 67 3.67 12.99 1.20
C ALA A 67 2.42 13.63 0.58
N HIS A 68 1.53 12.83 -0.03
CA HIS A 68 0.24 13.28 -0.53
C HIS A 68 -0.68 13.76 0.59
N TYR A 69 -0.74 13.03 1.71
CA TYR A 69 -1.58 13.41 2.87
C TYR A 69 -0.94 14.48 3.78
N SER A 70 0.38 14.65 3.77
CA SER A 70 1.06 15.70 4.55
C SER A 70 0.82 17.08 3.94
N TYR A 71 -0.28 17.72 4.32
CA TYR A 71 -0.61 19.10 3.94
C TYR A 71 0.56 20.06 4.25
N LYS A 72 1.01 20.80 3.22
CA LYS A 72 2.08 21.83 3.27
C LYS A 72 3.45 21.35 3.78
N LEU A 73 3.82 20.09 3.59
CA LEU A 73 5.15 19.57 3.99
C LEU A 73 5.46 19.77 5.49
N ARG A 74 4.42 19.89 6.34
CA ARG A 74 4.57 20.07 7.79
C ARG A 74 5.05 18.81 8.53
N GLY A 75 5.25 17.69 7.83
CA GLY A 75 5.73 16.43 8.39
C GLY A 75 4.73 15.70 9.28
N SER A 76 3.45 16.12 9.26
CA SER A 76 2.36 15.48 10.00
C SER A 76 1.06 15.48 9.21
N ILE A 77 0.26 14.45 9.43
CA ILE A 77 -1.03 14.16 8.80
C ILE A 77 -2.12 14.44 9.85
N SER A 78 -3.25 15.03 9.44
CA SER A 78 -4.38 15.23 10.35
C SER A 78 -5.08 13.91 10.66
N ALA A 79 -5.78 13.81 11.80
CA ALA A 79 -6.59 12.63 12.11
C ALA A 79 -7.62 12.31 11.01
N ARG A 80 -8.21 13.34 10.39
CA ARG A 80 -9.16 13.18 9.29
C ARG A 80 -8.50 12.56 8.06
N ASP A 81 -7.34 13.08 7.64
CA ASP A 81 -6.61 12.58 6.47
C ASP A 81 -6.08 11.16 6.71
N PHE A 82 -5.61 10.88 7.93
CA PHE A 82 -5.22 9.52 8.33
C PHE A 82 -6.41 8.56 8.25
N ALA A 83 -7.58 8.95 8.74
CA ALA A 83 -8.78 8.13 8.65
C ALA A 83 -9.21 7.89 7.19
N LEU A 84 -9.13 8.91 6.32
CA LEU A 84 -9.37 8.74 4.88
C LEU A 84 -8.42 7.70 4.25
N SER A 85 -7.13 7.69 4.61
CA SER A 85 -6.17 6.68 4.14
C SER A 85 -6.59 5.26 4.59
N MET A 86 -7.16 5.10 5.79
CA MET A 86 -7.70 3.81 6.23
C MET A 86 -8.92 3.38 5.41
N VAL A 87 -9.86 4.31 5.19
CA VAL A 87 -11.09 4.05 4.43
C VAL A 87 -10.80 3.68 2.98
N ALA A 88 -9.75 4.24 2.38
CA ALA A 88 -9.30 3.88 1.02
C ALA A 88 -8.94 2.38 0.87
N SER A 89 -8.61 1.70 1.97
CA SER A 89 -8.32 0.26 1.99
C SER A 89 -9.48 -0.62 2.48
N ALA A 90 -10.64 -0.04 2.81
CA ALA A 90 -11.79 -0.76 3.36
C ALA A 90 -12.68 -1.38 2.25
N GLY A 91 -13.45 -2.41 2.64
CA GLY A 91 -14.44 -3.03 1.75
C GLY A 91 -15.60 -2.08 1.43
N MET A 92 -16.04 -2.08 0.18
CA MET A 92 -17.08 -1.16 -0.33
C MET A 92 -18.42 -1.25 0.43
N ASN A 93 -18.73 -2.41 1.02
CA ASN A 93 -19.97 -2.68 1.74
C ASN A 93 -20.22 -1.74 2.93
N HIS A 94 -19.16 -1.12 3.47
CA HIS A 94 -19.24 -0.23 4.63
C HIS A 94 -18.70 1.18 4.34
N LEU A 95 -18.45 1.50 3.07
CA LEU A 95 -17.76 2.72 2.68
C LEU A 95 -18.48 3.99 3.15
N ASN A 96 -19.79 4.09 2.90
CA ASN A 96 -20.57 5.27 3.29
C ASN A 96 -20.52 5.51 4.80
N LYS A 97 -20.75 4.46 5.61
CA LYS A 97 -20.69 4.55 7.08
C LYS A 97 -19.31 4.99 7.58
N LEU A 98 -18.25 4.51 6.94
CA LEU A 98 -16.89 4.90 7.30
C LEU A 98 -16.59 6.36 6.91
N LEU A 99 -17.05 6.82 5.74
CA LEU A 99 -16.92 8.20 5.31
C LEU A 99 -17.70 9.16 6.20
N ASP A 100 -18.94 8.80 6.58
CA ASP A 100 -19.73 9.57 7.55
C ASP A 100 -18.96 9.72 8.87
N GLY A 101 -18.34 8.63 9.36
CA GLY A 101 -17.50 8.67 10.56
C GLY A 101 -16.26 9.55 10.43
N VAL A 102 -15.66 9.64 9.24
CA VAL A 102 -14.54 10.54 8.96
C VAL A 102 -14.98 12.00 9.00
N ASP A 103 -16.16 12.32 8.48
CA ASP A 103 -16.68 13.68 8.45
C ASP A 103 -17.06 14.21 9.84
N GLU A 104 -17.28 13.32 10.81
CA GLU A 104 -17.48 13.67 12.22
C GLU A 104 -16.19 13.91 13.02
N ILE A 105 -15.02 13.51 12.52
CA ILE A 105 -13.73 13.69 13.23
C ILE A 105 -13.45 15.14 13.64
N PRO A 106 -13.71 16.17 12.80
CA PRO A 106 -13.54 17.57 13.20
C PRO A 106 -14.43 18.00 14.38
N ASN A 107 -15.58 17.33 14.57
CA ASN A 107 -16.52 17.62 15.66
C ASN A 107 -16.12 16.95 16.98
N GLN A 108 -15.11 16.07 16.97
CA GLN A 108 -14.66 15.33 18.14
C GLN A 108 -13.42 15.99 18.77
N PRO A 109 -13.54 16.62 19.97
CA PRO A 109 -12.45 17.39 20.57
C PRO A 109 -11.18 16.57 20.86
N HIS A 110 -11.34 15.27 21.05
CA HIS A 110 -10.25 14.35 21.36
C HIS A 110 -9.51 13.86 20.10
N LEU A 111 -10.05 14.08 18.89
CA LEU A 111 -9.44 13.65 17.63
C LEU A 111 -9.07 14.82 16.71
N CYS A 112 -9.79 15.94 16.77
CA CYS A 112 -9.64 17.05 15.82
C CYS A 112 -8.22 17.66 15.79
N ASP A 113 -7.54 17.66 16.94
CA ASP A 113 -6.20 18.22 17.09
C ASP A 113 -5.07 17.19 16.99
N ILE A 114 -5.39 15.90 16.83
CA ILE A 114 -4.38 14.85 16.69
C ILE A 114 -3.59 15.05 15.39
N ARG A 115 -2.27 14.96 15.51
CA ARG A 115 -1.31 15.01 14.41
C ARG A 115 -0.52 13.71 14.39
N ILE A 116 -0.61 12.98 13.27
CA ILE A 116 0.10 11.73 13.05
C ILE A 116 1.40 12.07 12.31
N THR A 117 2.53 11.67 12.87
CA THR A 117 3.84 11.83 12.23
C THR A 117 4.03 10.84 11.07
N CYS A 118 4.95 11.13 10.16
CA CYS A 118 5.28 10.20 9.07
C CYS A 118 5.79 8.84 9.59
N GLU A 119 6.47 8.82 10.74
CA GLU A 119 6.97 7.58 11.36
C GLU A 119 5.83 6.71 11.92
N GLU A 120 4.86 7.34 12.59
CA GLU A 120 3.64 6.65 13.06
C GLU A 120 2.83 6.11 11.89
N PHE A 121 2.69 6.91 10.81
CA PHE A 121 2.01 6.47 9.60
C PHE A 121 2.69 5.26 8.96
N ARG A 122 4.03 5.29 8.79
CA ARG A 122 4.81 4.16 8.27
C ARG A 122 4.66 2.92 9.14
N SER A 123 4.74 3.08 10.46
CA SER A 123 4.56 1.99 11.42
C SER A 123 3.18 1.33 11.28
N PHE A 124 2.14 2.14 11.13
CA PHE A 124 0.78 1.64 10.88
C PHE A 124 0.65 0.92 9.54
N VAL A 125 1.29 1.43 8.49
CA VAL A 125 1.27 0.77 7.18
C VAL A 125 1.97 -0.59 7.22
N GLU A 126 3.11 -0.69 7.91
CA GLU A 126 3.79 -1.97 8.13
C GLU A 126 2.94 -2.94 8.95
N LEU A 127 2.20 -2.45 9.96
CA LEU A 127 1.24 -3.26 10.72
C LEU A 127 0.15 -3.83 9.79
N ARG A 128 -0.41 -3.02 8.87
CA ARG A 128 -1.39 -3.50 7.88
C ARG A 128 -0.83 -4.63 7.00
N ARG A 129 0.45 -4.59 6.64
CA ARG A 129 1.08 -5.66 5.84
C ARG A 129 1.20 -6.98 6.59
N ARG A 130 1.18 -6.93 7.93
CA ARG A 130 1.29 -8.10 8.82
C ARG A 130 -0.05 -8.44 9.49
N LEU A 131 -1.18 -8.09 8.86
CA LEU A 131 -2.53 -8.29 9.40
C LEU A 131 -2.81 -9.73 9.86
N GLN A 132 -2.31 -10.75 9.15
CA GLN A 132 -2.55 -12.15 9.49
C GLN A 132 -1.76 -12.61 10.73
N PRO A 133 -0.44 -12.39 10.83
CA PRO A 133 0.28 -12.58 12.11
C PRO A 133 -0.29 -11.73 13.25
N PHE A 134 -0.66 -10.48 12.96
CA PHE A 134 -1.21 -9.57 13.95
C PHE A 134 -2.55 -10.03 14.50
N SER A 135 -3.45 -10.56 13.65
CA SER A 135 -4.73 -11.09 14.11
C SER A 135 -4.55 -12.29 15.03
N LEU A 136 -3.60 -13.19 14.73
CA LEU A 136 -3.25 -14.31 15.60
C LEU A 136 -2.71 -13.82 16.97
N ALA A 137 -1.87 -12.79 16.97
CA ALA A 137 -1.37 -12.18 18.21
C ALA A 137 -2.48 -11.49 19.02
N LEU A 138 -3.46 -10.86 18.36
CA LEU A 138 -4.63 -10.30 19.03
C LEU A 138 -5.48 -11.38 19.69
N PHE A 139 -5.74 -12.49 18.99
CA PHE A 139 -6.50 -13.62 19.55
C PHE A 139 -5.76 -14.30 20.71
N SER A 140 -4.42 -14.29 20.72
CA SER A 140 -3.63 -14.90 21.79
C SER A 140 -3.43 -14.01 23.03
N CYS A 141 -3.63 -12.69 22.92
CA CYS A 141 -3.52 -11.77 24.06
C CYS A 141 -4.56 -12.02 25.16
N GLY A 142 -5.58 -12.82 24.89
CA GLY A 142 -6.58 -13.24 25.87
C GLY A 142 -7.71 -12.22 25.96
N GLU A 143 -8.93 -12.68 25.67
CA GLU A 143 -10.13 -11.89 25.88
C GLU A 143 -10.41 -11.76 27.38
N VAL A 144 -10.29 -10.55 27.94
CA VAL A 144 -10.95 -10.26 29.22
C VAL A 144 -12.39 -9.87 28.87
N ASN A 145 -13.33 -10.80 29.02
CA ASN A 145 -14.76 -10.61 28.71
C ASN A 145 -15.09 -10.34 27.23
N GLY A 146 -14.32 -10.89 26.28
CA GLY A 146 -14.55 -10.66 24.84
C GLY A 146 -14.13 -9.26 24.35
N LEU A 147 -13.44 -8.48 25.19
CA LEU A 147 -12.99 -7.13 24.87
C LEU A 147 -11.47 -7.07 24.84
N LEU A 148 -10.94 -6.40 23.81
CA LEU A 148 -9.52 -6.08 23.68
C LEU A 148 -9.24 -4.75 24.37
N THR A 149 -8.29 -4.74 25.31
CA THR A 149 -7.83 -3.49 25.90
C THR A 149 -6.79 -2.82 25.00
N LYS A 150 -6.52 -1.53 25.25
CA LYS A 150 -5.44 -0.79 24.58
C LYS A 150 -4.07 -1.48 24.77
N GLU A 151 -3.83 -2.07 25.93
CA GLU A 151 -2.58 -2.76 26.24
C GLU A 151 -2.46 -4.07 25.48
N ASP A 152 -3.55 -4.82 25.30
CA ASP A 152 -3.57 -6.03 24.48
C ASP A 152 -3.26 -5.72 23.02
N PHE A 153 -3.87 -4.66 22.49
CA PHE A 153 -3.60 -4.21 21.13
C PHE A 153 -2.13 -3.80 20.95
N ARG A 154 -1.59 -3.03 21.90
CA ARG A 154 -0.18 -2.60 21.88
C ARG A 154 0.78 -3.79 21.94
N ARG A 155 0.49 -4.76 22.81
CA ARG A 155 1.27 -6.00 22.93
C ARG A 155 1.24 -6.81 21.64
N ALA A 156 0.07 -7.01 21.04
CA ALA A 156 -0.06 -7.72 19.77
C ALA A 156 0.66 -7.00 18.61
N ALA A 157 0.65 -5.66 18.59
CA ALA A 157 1.30 -4.87 17.53
C ALA A 157 2.83 -4.85 17.63
N SER A 158 3.39 -5.26 18.78
CA SER A 158 4.83 -5.26 19.05
C SER A 158 5.54 -6.60 18.75
N GLN A 159 4.79 -7.63 18.32
CA GLN A 159 5.31 -8.94 17.93
C GLN A 159 5.62 -9.02 16.42
#